data_AF-A0A1J5QVF1-F1
#
_entry.id   AF-A0A1J5QVF1-F1
#
_cell.length_a   1.000
_cell.length_b   1.000
_cell.length_c   1.000
_cell.angle_alpha   90.00
_cell.angle_beta   90.00
_cell.angle_gamma   90.00
#
_symmetry.space_group_name_H-M   'P 1'
#
loop_
_entity.id
_entity.type
_entity.pdbx_description
1 polymer ?
#
loop_
_entity_poly.entity_id
_entity_poly.type
_entity_poly.pdbx_seq_one_letter_code
_entity_poly.pdbx_strand_id
1 'polypeptide(L)'
;MINLRTRSVPAPEIVSDLTSILPRLAAKDPTLWGQAAQEEAASRLGWISSPSDASELLPRIAEHVSWARERGLDHVVLCGMGGSSLAPEVICNNYGKQLTIVDTTDPGQVLAAISNRLSHTVVVISSKSGSTVETDSAKRAFEAAFTNAGLHPTDHMIVVTDPGSPLEKSAADAGYRLLTADSNVGGRYSALTAFGLLPSALAGVDIAALVSDAVRASELVATSDSPAVTLGALLGAHEKNSPYFTLLAPHGIGDWIEQLVAESTGKSDHGLLPVVVETATSPGFTGPGILSICINEQTSADVEINAPLGAQFVLWEWATALAARVIGINPFDQPNVQESKTKTGLMLENIDQLTKKSESHFGAVEVFGDYQGESLAASLDHFFRQVPVHGYLALMVFLDRFADAKASHLRSAITELIAKPVTFGWGPRFLHSTGQFHKGNPKIGAFLQITGDVTIDAPIAGRAYSFHTLQMAQAVGDGQALLERGVPVLRLHLTNRSEGLLEIEKAIAELTLRRGAS
;
A
#
# COMPACT_ATOMS: atom_id res chain seq x y z
N MET A 1 18.24 11.79 -14.66
CA MET A 1 18.90 10.49 -14.96
C MET A 1 18.98 9.69 -13.67
N ILE A 2 18.95 8.36 -13.77
CA ILE A 2 19.10 7.47 -12.61
C ILE A 2 20.58 7.41 -12.23
N ASN A 3 20.89 7.67 -10.96
CA ASN A 3 22.21 7.49 -10.38
C ASN A 3 22.07 6.56 -9.17
N LEU A 4 22.44 5.29 -9.38
CA LEU A 4 22.48 4.26 -8.35
C LEU A 4 23.92 4.06 -7.89
N ARG A 5 24.15 4.23 -6.59
CA ARG A 5 25.43 3.91 -5.94
C ARG A 5 25.20 2.76 -4.98
N THR A 6 26.15 1.82 -4.95
CA THR A 6 26.07 0.67 -4.06
C THR A 6 27.44 0.38 -3.46
N ARG A 7 27.47 0.01 -2.18
CA ARG A 7 28.65 -0.53 -1.48
C ARG A 7 28.74 -2.05 -1.64
N SER A 8 27.62 -2.68 -1.97
CA SER A 8 27.49 -4.10 -2.24
C SER A 8 27.67 -4.36 -3.73
N VAL A 9 28.53 -5.32 -4.07
CA VAL A 9 28.70 -5.78 -5.46
C VAL A 9 27.81 -7.01 -5.66
N PRO A 10 26.78 -6.96 -6.52
CA PRO A 10 25.96 -8.14 -6.78
C PRO A 10 26.80 -9.23 -7.45
N ALA A 11 26.42 -10.49 -7.19
CA ALA A 11 27.17 -11.63 -7.66
C ALA A 11 27.23 -11.65 -9.21
N PRO A 12 28.42 -11.77 -9.83
CA PRO A 12 28.59 -11.63 -11.28
C PRO A 12 27.72 -12.58 -12.10
N GLU A 13 27.46 -13.79 -11.60
CA GLU A 13 26.60 -14.79 -12.23
C GLU A 13 25.13 -14.36 -12.26
N ILE A 14 24.63 -13.71 -11.20
CA ILE A 14 23.25 -13.19 -11.15
C ILE A 14 23.13 -12.01 -12.11
N VAL A 15 24.11 -11.10 -12.11
CA VAL A 15 24.16 -9.96 -13.03
C VAL A 15 24.16 -10.44 -14.49
N SER A 16 24.98 -11.45 -14.80
CA SER A 16 25.06 -12.03 -16.15
C SER A 16 23.74 -12.69 -16.57
N ASP A 17 23.08 -13.45 -15.69
CA ASP A 17 21.77 -14.07 -15.98
C ASP A 17 20.71 -13.00 -16.27
N LEU A 18 20.56 -12.02 -15.38
CA LEU A 18 19.58 -10.95 -15.53
C LEU A 18 19.83 -10.09 -16.77
N THR A 19 21.09 -9.76 -17.06
CA THR A 19 21.46 -9.01 -18.28
C THR A 19 21.08 -9.77 -19.54
N SER A 20 21.25 -11.10 -19.56
CA SER A 20 20.94 -11.94 -20.72
C SER A 20 19.44 -11.99 -21.08
N ILE A 21 18.56 -11.78 -20.10
CA ILE A 21 17.11 -11.82 -20.30
C ILE A 21 16.49 -10.45 -20.59
N LEU A 22 17.22 -9.34 -20.42
CA LEU A 22 16.66 -7.99 -20.62
C LEU A 22 15.97 -7.79 -21.98
N PRO A 23 16.52 -8.26 -23.12
CA PRO A 23 15.83 -8.11 -24.41
C PRO A 23 14.50 -8.87 -24.46
N ARG A 24 14.42 -10.02 -23.79
CA ARG A 24 13.20 -10.83 -23.69
C ARG A 24 12.18 -10.16 -22.78
N LEU A 25 12.62 -9.60 -21.65
CA LEU A 25 11.77 -8.83 -20.75
C LEU A 25 11.21 -7.59 -21.47
N ALA A 26 12.07 -6.84 -22.18
CA ALA A 26 11.65 -5.69 -23.00
C ALA A 26 10.63 -6.10 -24.08
N ALA A 27 10.76 -7.30 -24.64
CA ALA A 27 9.82 -7.89 -25.60
C ALA A 27 8.56 -8.52 -24.94
N LYS A 28 8.34 -8.30 -23.64
CA LYS A 28 7.21 -8.84 -22.86
C LYS A 28 7.12 -10.38 -22.92
N ASP A 29 8.25 -11.08 -22.89
CA ASP A 29 8.30 -12.54 -22.85
C ASP A 29 7.72 -13.08 -21.52
N PRO A 30 6.57 -13.79 -21.53
CA PRO A 30 5.93 -14.27 -20.31
C PRO A 30 6.59 -15.51 -19.72
N THR A 31 7.54 -16.14 -20.42
CA THR A 31 8.17 -17.40 -19.98
C THR A 31 9.28 -17.20 -18.94
N LEU A 32 9.59 -15.94 -18.59
CA LEU A 32 10.75 -15.61 -17.76
C LEU A 32 10.66 -16.14 -16.33
N TRP A 33 9.47 -16.27 -15.75
CA TRP A 33 9.28 -16.71 -14.35
C TRP A 33 8.82 -18.17 -14.23
N GLY A 34 9.08 -18.98 -15.26
CA GLY A 34 8.72 -20.40 -15.30
C GLY A 34 7.30 -20.68 -15.78
N GLN A 35 7.02 -21.95 -16.05
CA GLN A 35 5.80 -22.39 -16.73
C GLN A 35 4.52 -22.02 -15.97
N ALA A 36 4.52 -22.11 -14.64
CA ALA A 36 3.36 -21.78 -13.82
C ALA A 36 2.99 -20.29 -13.86
N ALA A 37 3.95 -19.40 -14.11
CA ALA A 37 3.72 -17.96 -14.18
C ALA A 37 3.27 -17.48 -15.56
N GLN A 38 3.47 -18.29 -16.61
CA GLN A 38 3.38 -17.85 -18.00
C GLN A 38 1.98 -17.33 -18.38
N GLU A 39 0.91 -17.99 -17.95
CA GLU A 39 -0.46 -17.58 -18.26
C GLU A 39 -0.79 -16.21 -17.66
N GLU A 40 -0.53 -16.03 -16.36
CA GLU A 40 -0.74 -14.74 -15.69
C GLU A 40 0.17 -13.66 -16.29
N ALA A 41 1.47 -13.93 -16.43
CA ALA A 41 2.45 -12.99 -16.97
C ALA A 41 2.07 -12.50 -18.38
N ALA A 42 1.54 -13.37 -19.25
CA ALA A 42 1.12 -13.00 -20.59
C ALA A 42 0.08 -11.87 -20.61
N SER A 43 -0.71 -11.73 -19.54
CA SER A 43 -1.73 -10.69 -19.37
C SER A 43 -1.33 -9.58 -18.41
N ARG A 44 -0.06 -9.51 -17.98
CA ARG A 44 0.41 -8.59 -16.93
C ARG A 44 1.65 -7.79 -17.27
N LEU A 45 2.16 -7.91 -18.50
CA LEU A 45 3.39 -7.25 -18.95
C LEU A 45 3.15 -5.91 -19.67
N GLY A 46 1.94 -5.34 -19.56
CA GLY A 46 1.61 -4.02 -20.12
C GLY A 46 2.48 -2.89 -19.55
N TRP A 47 2.92 -3.01 -18.30
CA TRP A 47 3.68 -1.98 -17.59
C TRP A 47 5.02 -1.64 -18.27
N ILE A 48 5.60 -2.58 -19.04
CA ILE A 48 6.83 -2.36 -19.81
C ILE A 48 6.65 -1.26 -20.86
N SER A 49 5.49 -1.17 -21.51
CA SER A 49 5.20 -0.10 -22.48
C SER A 49 4.52 1.11 -21.85
N SER A 50 4.07 1.02 -20.60
CA SER A 50 3.32 2.09 -19.94
C SER A 50 3.98 3.48 -19.99
N PRO A 51 5.32 3.65 -19.94
CA PRO A 51 5.91 4.98 -20.12
C PRO A 51 5.63 5.59 -21.49
N SER A 52 5.66 4.78 -22.56
CA SER A 52 5.35 5.22 -23.91
C SER A 52 3.85 5.44 -24.10
N ASP A 53 3.03 4.47 -23.64
CA ASP A 53 1.57 4.53 -23.73
C ASP A 53 0.99 5.72 -22.95
N ALA A 54 1.63 6.11 -21.85
CA ALA A 54 1.28 7.29 -21.07
C ALA A 54 1.32 8.59 -21.89
N SER A 55 2.23 8.68 -22.87
CA SER A 55 2.31 9.86 -23.75
C SER A 55 1.04 10.01 -24.60
N GLU A 56 0.42 8.91 -24.99
CA GLU A 56 -0.84 8.88 -25.75
C GLU A 56 -2.06 9.20 -24.86
N LEU A 57 -1.95 9.01 -23.55
CA LEU A 57 -3.00 9.36 -22.60
C LEU A 57 -3.07 10.86 -22.29
N LEU A 58 -1.99 11.62 -22.49
CA LEU A 58 -1.91 13.03 -22.10
C LEU A 58 -3.05 13.89 -22.69
N PRO A 59 -3.39 13.81 -23.99
CA PRO A 59 -4.49 14.61 -24.55
C PRO A 59 -5.85 14.23 -23.95
N ARG A 60 -6.10 12.93 -23.76
CA ARG A 60 -7.36 12.44 -23.15
C ARG A 60 -7.50 12.91 -21.71
N ILE A 61 -6.42 12.89 -20.93
CA ILE A 61 -6.41 13.40 -19.56
C ILE A 61 -6.67 14.92 -19.55
N ALA A 62 -6.09 15.67 -20.49
CA ALA A 62 -6.29 17.11 -20.60
C ALA A 62 -7.77 17.49 -20.84
N GLU A 63 -8.55 16.66 -21.54
CA GLU A 63 -10.00 16.85 -21.70
C GLU A 63 -10.74 16.79 -20.36
N HIS A 64 -10.39 15.82 -19.49
CA HIS A 64 -10.98 15.71 -18.15
C HIS A 64 -10.57 16.87 -17.24
N VAL A 65 -9.31 17.30 -17.31
CA VAL A 65 -8.82 18.45 -16.56
C VAL A 65 -9.55 19.72 -17.00
N SER A 66 -9.68 19.96 -18.29
CA SER A 66 -10.39 21.13 -18.83
C SER A 66 -11.84 21.15 -18.39
N TRP A 67 -12.54 20.00 -18.47
CA TRP A 67 -13.90 19.86 -17.98
C TRP A 67 -14.07 20.21 -16.50
N ALA A 68 -13.16 19.73 -15.65
CA ALA A 68 -13.19 20.03 -14.21
C ALA A 68 -12.98 21.52 -13.96
N ARG A 69 -12.01 22.14 -14.65
CA ARG A 69 -11.70 23.57 -14.51
C ARG A 69 -12.82 24.48 -15.01
N GLU A 70 -13.45 24.16 -16.13
CA GLU A 70 -14.61 24.91 -16.67
C GLU A 70 -15.80 24.90 -15.70
N ARG A 71 -15.90 23.88 -14.86
CA ARG A 71 -16.93 23.75 -13.80
C ARG A 71 -16.50 24.36 -12.47
N GLY A 72 -15.31 24.94 -12.38
CA GLY A 72 -14.78 25.49 -11.13
C GLY A 72 -14.45 24.42 -10.08
N LEU A 73 -14.17 23.18 -10.52
CA LEU A 73 -13.72 22.09 -9.66
C LEU A 73 -12.20 22.13 -9.54
N ASP A 74 -11.73 22.53 -8.38
CA ASP A 74 -10.32 22.76 -8.04
C ASP A 74 -9.88 22.01 -6.78
N HIS A 75 -10.81 21.33 -6.10
CA HIS A 75 -10.53 20.40 -5.02
C HIS A 75 -10.67 18.96 -5.53
N VAL A 76 -9.64 18.12 -5.36
CA VAL A 76 -9.60 16.77 -5.93
C VAL A 76 -9.64 15.74 -4.81
N VAL A 77 -10.64 14.85 -4.87
CA VAL A 77 -10.73 13.67 -4.02
C VAL A 77 -10.52 12.43 -4.87
N LEU A 78 -9.67 11.51 -4.43
CA LEU A 78 -9.47 10.20 -5.06
C LEU A 78 -9.95 9.10 -4.14
N CYS A 79 -10.96 8.35 -4.57
CA CYS A 79 -11.43 7.13 -3.92
C CYS A 79 -10.84 5.91 -4.63
N GLY A 80 -9.93 5.21 -3.97
CA GLY A 80 -9.21 4.07 -4.56
C GLY A 80 -8.46 3.28 -3.49
N MET A 81 -7.95 2.11 -3.85
CA MET A 81 -7.17 1.25 -2.94
C MET A 81 -5.89 0.75 -3.61
N GLY A 82 -4.84 0.55 -2.80
CA GLY A 82 -3.56 0.01 -3.27
C GLY A 82 -2.99 0.83 -4.42
N GLY A 83 -2.61 0.17 -5.52
CA GLY A 83 -2.07 0.83 -6.70
C GLY A 83 -2.98 1.87 -7.35
N SER A 84 -4.29 1.86 -7.03
CA SER A 84 -5.27 2.87 -7.49
C SER A 84 -5.30 4.15 -6.65
N SER A 85 -4.54 4.23 -5.55
CA SER A 85 -4.41 5.43 -4.68
C SER A 85 -2.96 5.81 -4.34
N LEU A 86 -2.07 4.83 -4.15
CA LEU A 86 -0.68 5.03 -3.72
C LEU A 86 0.14 5.89 -4.68
N ALA A 87 0.17 5.54 -5.97
CA ALA A 87 0.97 6.28 -6.96
C ALA A 87 0.50 7.75 -7.11
N PRO A 88 -0.80 8.06 -7.25
CA PRO A 88 -1.28 9.45 -7.23
C PRO A 88 -0.87 10.24 -6.00
N GLU A 89 -0.93 9.64 -4.81
CA GLU A 89 -0.53 10.29 -3.56
C GLU A 89 0.96 10.64 -3.57
N VAL A 90 1.83 9.69 -3.97
CA VAL A 90 3.28 9.91 -4.11
C VAL A 90 3.58 11.01 -5.13
N ILE A 91 2.93 10.97 -6.29
CA ILE A 91 3.10 11.98 -7.34
C ILE A 91 2.73 13.36 -6.81
N CYS A 92 1.53 13.52 -6.23
CA CYS A 92 1.08 14.80 -5.71
C CYS A 92 1.98 15.33 -4.59
N ASN A 93 2.39 14.48 -3.65
CA ASN A 93 3.32 14.86 -2.57
C ASN A 93 4.67 15.33 -3.10
N ASN A 94 5.25 14.60 -4.07
CA ASN A 94 6.54 14.95 -4.68
C ASN A 94 6.51 16.30 -5.41
N TYR A 95 5.37 16.68 -6.00
CA TYR A 95 5.20 17.97 -6.69
C TYR A 95 4.50 19.05 -5.84
N GLY A 96 4.29 18.80 -4.54
CA GLY A 96 3.65 19.75 -3.62
C GLY A 96 2.20 20.10 -3.98
N LYS A 97 1.46 19.16 -4.57
CA LYS A 97 0.05 19.31 -4.95
C LYS A 97 -0.87 18.65 -3.93
N GLN A 98 -2.03 19.28 -3.70
CA GLN A 98 -3.03 18.73 -2.78
C GLN A 98 -3.92 17.73 -3.51
N LEU A 99 -4.03 16.54 -2.92
CA LEU A 99 -4.93 15.48 -3.35
C LEU A 99 -5.49 14.81 -2.09
N THR A 100 -6.80 14.83 -1.91
CA THR A 100 -7.45 14.13 -0.80
C THR A 100 -7.65 12.67 -1.18
N ILE A 101 -6.92 11.77 -0.53
CA ILE A 101 -7.08 10.33 -0.73
C ILE A 101 -8.13 9.78 0.24
N VAL A 102 -9.09 9.02 -0.29
CA VAL A 102 -10.07 8.22 0.47
C VAL A 102 -9.81 6.75 0.14
N ASP A 103 -8.86 6.18 0.86
CA ASP A 103 -8.45 4.76 0.82
C ASP A 103 -8.64 4.10 2.19
N THR A 104 -9.76 4.47 2.83
CA THR A 104 -10.14 4.02 4.16
C THR A 104 -11.63 3.75 4.24
N THR A 105 -12.01 3.00 5.26
CA THR A 105 -13.40 2.79 5.69
C THR A 105 -13.67 3.42 7.06
N ASP A 106 -12.71 4.19 7.59
CA ASP A 106 -12.94 5.01 8.78
C ASP A 106 -13.99 6.10 8.48
N PRO A 107 -15.11 6.17 9.20
CA PRO A 107 -16.17 7.14 8.92
C PRO A 107 -15.71 8.59 9.14
N GLY A 108 -14.78 8.85 10.08
CA GLY A 108 -14.27 10.19 10.35
C GLY A 108 -13.56 10.78 9.13
N GLN A 109 -12.63 10.02 8.55
CA GLN A 109 -11.92 10.42 7.33
C GLN A 109 -12.86 10.61 6.13
N VAL A 110 -13.81 9.70 5.93
CA VAL A 110 -14.76 9.78 4.81
C VAL A 110 -15.65 11.02 4.94
N LEU A 111 -16.19 11.29 6.12
CA LEU A 111 -17.02 12.46 6.38
C LEU A 111 -16.22 13.77 6.29
N ALA A 112 -14.95 13.77 6.74
CA ALA A 112 -14.06 14.91 6.57
C ALA A 112 -13.80 15.23 5.09
N ALA A 113 -13.57 14.22 4.26
CA ALA A 113 -13.39 14.39 2.82
C ALA A 113 -14.67 14.93 2.13
N ILE A 114 -15.84 14.45 2.54
CA ILE A 114 -17.14 14.90 2.00
C ILE A 114 -17.45 16.34 2.41
N SER A 115 -17.18 16.72 3.66
CA SER A 115 -17.51 18.05 4.19
C SER A 115 -16.58 19.17 3.68
N ASN A 116 -15.44 18.83 3.09
CA ASN A 116 -14.50 19.80 2.57
C ASN A 116 -14.87 20.26 1.15
N ARG A 117 -15.48 21.45 1.05
CA ARG A 117 -15.71 22.18 -0.22
C ARG A 117 -16.44 21.38 -1.31
N LEU A 118 -17.43 20.56 -0.93
CA LEU A 118 -18.13 19.63 -1.83
C LEU A 118 -18.51 20.22 -3.21
N SER A 119 -19.05 21.45 -3.27
CA SER A 119 -19.46 22.10 -4.52
C SER A 119 -18.31 22.47 -5.47
N HIS A 120 -17.07 22.42 -5.01
CA HIS A 120 -15.85 22.65 -5.79
C HIS A 120 -15.01 21.38 -5.96
N THR A 121 -15.57 20.23 -5.55
CA THR A 121 -14.86 18.95 -5.54
C THR A 121 -15.10 18.18 -6.83
N VAL A 122 -14.03 17.70 -7.45
CA VAL A 122 -14.05 16.57 -8.39
C VAL A 122 -13.63 15.30 -7.66
N VAL A 123 -14.43 14.25 -7.75
CA VAL A 123 -14.16 12.94 -7.15
C VAL A 123 -13.76 11.95 -8.24
N VAL A 124 -12.57 11.38 -8.11
CA VAL A 124 -12.09 10.29 -8.98
C VAL A 124 -12.39 8.96 -8.30
N ILE A 125 -13.25 8.14 -8.90
CA ILE A 125 -13.52 6.77 -8.47
C ILE A 125 -12.60 5.83 -9.24
N SER A 126 -11.66 5.20 -8.54
CA SER A 126 -10.53 4.50 -9.13
C SER A 126 -10.51 3.03 -8.68
N SER A 127 -10.92 2.11 -9.57
CA SER A 127 -10.91 0.67 -9.30
C SER A 127 -10.78 -0.13 -10.58
N LYS A 128 -9.72 -0.95 -10.67
CA LYS A 128 -9.47 -1.87 -11.79
C LYS A 128 -10.63 -2.84 -12.01
N SER A 129 -11.00 -3.60 -10.97
CA SER A 129 -12.07 -4.60 -11.05
C SER A 129 -13.48 -4.00 -11.02
N GLY A 130 -13.61 -2.77 -10.53
CA GLY A 130 -14.90 -2.14 -10.30
C GLY A 130 -15.71 -2.71 -9.13
N SER A 131 -15.11 -3.61 -8.34
CA SER A 131 -15.79 -4.37 -7.28
C SER A 131 -15.13 -4.22 -5.90
N THR A 132 -14.14 -3.35 -5.76
CA THR A 132 -13.48 -3.04 -4.48
C THR A 132 -14.49 -2.44 -3.51
N VAL A 133 -14.77 -3.12 -2.40
CA VAL A 133 -15.86 -2.77 -1.47
C VAL A 133 -15.68 -1.38 -0.87
N GLU A 134 -14.44 -0.98 -0.60
CA GLU A 134 -14.13 0.31 0.00
C GLU A 134 -14.34 1.44 -1.01
N THR A 135 -13.91 1.25 -2.26
CA THR A 135 -14.13 2.21 -3.34
C THR A 135 -15.62 2.35 -3.70
N ASP A 136 -16.38 1.25 -3.73
CA ASP A 136 -17.84 1.29 -3.92
C ASP A 136 -18.53 2.01 -2.75
N SER A 137 -18.09 1.77 -1.51
CA SER A 137 -18.63 2.44 -0.33
C SER A 137 -18.39 3.95 -0.38
N ALA A 138 -17.17 4.38 -0.71
CA ALA A 138 -16.82 5.79 -0.88
C ALA A 138 -17.62 6.43 -2.04
N LYS A 139 -17.72 5.76 -3.19
CA LYS A 139 -18.55 6.21 -4.33
C LYS A 139 -19.99 6.50 -3.88
N ARG A 140 -20.63 5.55 -3.19
CA ARG A 140 -22.01 5.68 -2.67
C ARG A 140 -22.15 6.85 -1.71
N ALA A 141 -21.16 7.07 -0.85
CA ALA A 141 -21.16 8.18 0.11
C ALA A 141 -21.09 9.53 -0.60
N PHE A 142 -20.23 9.69 -1.61
CA PHE A 142 -20.15 10.91 -2.41
C PHE A 142 -21.39 11.13 -3.28
N GLU A 143 -21.95 10.10 -3.91
CA GLU A 143 -23.21 10.19 -4.66
C GLU A 143 -24.36 10.71 -3.78
N ALA A 144 -24.49 10.16 -2.57
CA ALA A 144 -25.48 10.60 -1.59
C ALA A 144 -25.21 12.04 -1.14
N ALA A 145 -23.95 12.40 -0.87
CA ALA A 145 -23.57 13.75 -0.45
C ALA A 145 -23.89 14.81 -1.51
N PHE A 146 -23.53 14.57 -2.78
CA PHE A 146 -23.86 15.47 -3.88
C PHE A 146 -25.36 15.64 -4.03
N THR A 147 -26.11 14.52 -4.05
CA THR A 147 -27.57 14.55 -4.17
C THR A 147 -28.23 15.33 -3.03
N ASN A 148 -27.79 15.11 -1.79
CA ASN A 148 -28.31 15.81 -0.61
C ASN A 148 -27.98 17.32 -0.63
N ALA A 149 -26.88 17.70 -1.27
CA ALA A 149 -26.50 19.11 -1.46
C ALA A 149 -27.20 19.77 -2.67
N GLY A 150 -28.07 19.06 -3.39
CA GLY A 150 -28.72 19.56 -4.61
C GLY A 150 -27.78 19.63 -5.82
N LEU A 151 -26.66 18.90 -5.77
CA LEU A 151 -25.67 18.78 -6.85
C LEU A 151 -25.89 17.47 -7.61
N HIS A 152 -25.49 17.45 -8.88
CA HIS A 152 -25.56 16.24 -9.71
C HIS A 152 -24.23 15.48 -9.63
N PRO A 153 -24.19 14.22 -9.17
CA PRO A 153 -22.96 13.43 -9.12
C PRO A 153 -22.19 13.39 -10.46
N THR A 154 -22.90 13.36 -11.59
CA THR A 154 -22.31 13.34 -12.94
C THR A 154 -21.54 14.61 -13.29
N ASP A 155 -21.82 15.74 -12.64
CA ASP A 155 -21.06 16.99 -12.79
C ASP A 155 -19.82 17.06 -11.89
N HIS A 156 -19.64 16.10 -10.99
CA HIS A 156 -18.56 16.10 -10.00
C HIS A 156 -17.69 14.84 -9.99
N MET A 157 -18.06 13.77 -10.71
CA MET A 157 -17.39 12.48 -10.60
C MET A 157 -16.79 12.01 -11.93
N ILE A 158 -15.58 11.44 -11.85
CA ILE A 158 -14.90 10.77 -12.95
C ILE A 158 -14.55 9.35 -12.52
N VAL A 159 -14.77 8.37 -13.39
CA VAL A 159 -14.47 6.96 -13.15
C VAL A 159 -13.21 6.57 -13.92
N VAL A 160 -12.29 5.89 -13.23
CA VAL A 160 -11.11 5.22 -13.82
C VAL A 160 -11.18 3.74 -13.52
N THR A 161 -11.17 2.91 -14.57
CA THR A 161 -11.35 1.47 -14.46
C THR A 161 -10.78 0.74 -15.68
N ASP A 162 -10.77 -0.58 -15.67
CA ASP A 162 -10.39 -1.37 -16.84
C ASP A 162 -11.52 -1.46 -17.88
N PRO A 163 -11.18 -1.60 -19.17
CA PRO A 163 -12.13 -1.96 -20.21
C PRO A 163 -12.87 -3.27 -19.87
N GLY A 164 -14.18 -3.31 -20.11
CA GLY A 164 -15.05 -4.46 -19.87
C GLY A 164 -15.47 -4.66 -18.41
N SER A 165 -15.06 -3.79 -17.47
CA SER A 165 -15.40 -3.96 -16.05
C SER A 165 -16.87 -3.63 -15.77
N PRO A 166 -17.48 -4.19 -14.70
CA PRO A 166 -18.82 -3.78 -14.26
C PRO A 166 -18.92 -2.28 -13.94
N LEU A 167 -17.81 -1.68 -13.48
CA LEU A 167 -17.75 -0.25 -13.19
C LEU A 167 -17.73 0.58 -14.47
N GLU A 168 -17.09 0.12 -15.55
CA GLU A 168 -17.13 0.78 -16.86
C GLU A 168 -18.57 0.89 -17.36
N LYS A 169 -19.28 -0.26 -17.36
CA LYS A 169 -20.67 -0.34 -17.82
C LYS A 169 -21.58 0.54 -16.98
N SER A 170 -21.53 0.40 -15.65
CA SER A 170 -22.40 1.19 -14.76
C SER A 170 -22.08 2.68 -14.80
N ALA A 171 -20.82 3.06 -15.03
CA ALA A 171 -20.42 4.45 -15.20
C ALA A 171 -21.01 5.05 -16.48
N ALA A 172 -20.91 4.32 -17.60
CA ALA A 172 -21.48 4.73 -18.87
C ALA A 172 -23.02 4.84 -18.80
N ASP A 173 -23.70 3.84 -18.23
CA ASP A 173 -25.15 3.81 -18.07
C ASP A 173 -25.66 4.99 -17.20
N ALA A 174 -24.89 5.40 -16.20
CA ALA A 174 -25.21 6.52 -15.32
C ALA A 174 -24.76 7.89 -15.86
N GLY A 175 -24.04 7.94 -16.99
CA GLY A 175 -23.56 9.19 -17.60
C GLY A 175 -22.36 9.83 -16.90
N TYR A 176 -21.58 9.05 -16.15
CA TYR A 176 -20.32 9.53 -15.56
C TYR A 176 -19.23 9.71 -16.63
N ARG A 177 -18.33 10.66 -16.40
CA ARG A 177 -17.09 10.72 -17.17
C ARG A 177 -16.25 9.48 -16.88
N LEU A 178 -15.63 8.93 -17.92
CA LEU A 178 -14.93 7.66 -17.86
C LEU A 178 -13.58 7.77 -18.58
N LEU A 179 -12.52 7.28 -17.94
CA LEU A 179 -11.22 7.05 -18.56
C LEU A 179 -10.77 5.61 -18.27
N THR A 180 -10.58 4.82 -19.33
CA THR A 180 -10.10 3.44 -19.20
C THR A 180 -8.57 3.35 -19.18
N ALA A 181 -8.04 2.40 -18.41
CA ALA A 181 -6.62 2.05 -18.36
C ALA A 181 -6.29 0.83 -19.26
N ASP A 182 -5.03 0.37 -19.24
CA ASP A 182 -4.63 -0.90 -19.87
C ASP A 182 -4.91 -2.07 -18.92
N SER A 183 -5.79 -2.99 -19.35
CA SER A 183 -6.13 -4.20 -18.58
C SER A 183 -4.92 -5.12 -18.36
N ASN A 184 -3.90 -5.02 -19.22
CA ASN A 184 -2.65 -5.80 -19.13
C ASN A 184 -1.64 -5.25 -18.10
N VAL A 185 -2.00 -4.19 -17.38
CA VAL A 185 -1.18 -3.63 -16.30
C VAL A 185 -1.79 -4.02 -14.94
N GLY A 186 -1.03 -4.73 -14.11
CA GLY A 186 -1.43 -5.04 -12.74
C GLY A 186 -1.51 -3.77 -11.88
N GLY A 187 -2.38 -3.75 -10.86
CA GLY A 187 -2.63 -2.55 -10.04
C GLY A 187 -1.37 -1.91 -9.45
N ARG A 188 -0.48 -2.72 -8.85
CA ARG A 188 0.80 -2.23 -8.28
C ARG A 188 1.81 -1.71 -9.32
N TYR A 189 1.64 -2.03 -10.59
CA TYR A 189 2.45 -1.54 -11.72
C TYR A 189 1.74 -0.43 -12.53
N SER A 190 0.68 0.18 -11.98
CA SER A 190 -0.21 1.09 -12.72
C SER A 190 0.10 2.58 -12.56
N ALA A 191 1.25 2.92 -11.97
CA ALA A 191 1.65 4.29 -11.66
C ALA A 191 1.68 5.22 -12.90
N LEU A 192 2.04 4.68 -14.05
CA LEU A 192 2.12 5.40 -15.33
C LEU A 192 0.91 5.15 -16.24
N THR A 193 -0.22 4.74 -15.68
CA THR A 193 -1.48 4.56 -16.43
C THR A 193 -2.50 5.64 -16.06
N ALA A 194 -3.73 5.54 -16.59
CA ALA A 194 -4.84 6.41 -16.19
C ALA A 194 -5.05 6.47 -14.66
N PHE A 195 -4.77 5.39 -13.92
CA PHE A 195 -4.91 5.33 -12.47
C PHE A 195 -3.97 6.30 -11.75
N GLY A 196 -2.71 6.39 -12.18
CA GLY A 196 -1.74 7.31 -11.62
C GLY A 196 -1.89 8.74 -12.15
N LEU A 197 -2.07 8.87 -13.46
CA LEU A 197 -1.90 10.15 -14.15
C LEU A 197 -3.12 11.07 -14.07
N LEU A 198 -4.35 10.54 -14.16
CA LEU A 198 -5.56 11.37 -14.15
C LEU A 198 -5.75 12.13 -12.82
N PRO A 199 -5.78 11.49 -11.64
CA PRO A 199 -5.94 12.22 -10.38
C PRO A 199 -4.81 13.22 -10.13
N SER A 200 -3.57 12.90 -10.51
CA SER A 200 -2.44 13.82 -10.38
C SER A 200 -2.55 15.04 -11.30
N ALA A 201 -2.99 14.86 -12.54
CA ALA A 201 -3.22 15.97 -13.46
C ALA A 201 -4.36 16.89 -12.99
N LEU A 202 -5.46 16.31 -12.47
CA LEU A 202 -6.55 17.08 -11.86
C LEU A 202 -6.05 17.93 -10.69
N ALA A 203 -5.16 17.36 -9.84
CA ALA A 203 -4.51 18.06 -8.73
C ALA A 203 -3.50 19.14 -9.19
N GLY A 204 -3.23 19.23 -10.50
CA GLY A 204 -2.37 20.26 -11.10
C GLY A 204 -0.90 19.89 -11.18
N VAL A 205 -0.56 18.60 -11.19
CA VAL A 205 0.78 18.10 -11.50
C VAL A 205 1.04 18.21 -13.01
N ASP A 206 2.23 18.66 -13.41
CA ASP A 206 2.70 18.54 -14.79
C ASP A 206 3.10 17.08 -15.08
N ILE A 207 2.09 16.29 -15.45
CA ILE A 207 2.29 14.87 -15.75
C ILE A 207 3.10 14.63 -17.04
N ALA A 208 3.24 15.63 -17.92
CA ALA A 208 4.06 15.48 -19.12
C ALA A 208 5.55 15.40 -18.78
N ALA A 209 6.01 16.20 -17.80
CA ALA A 209 7.37 16.11 -17.29
C ALA A 209 7.63 14.74 -16.61
N LEU A 210 6.69 14.27 -15.80
CA LEU A 210 6.76 12.95 -15.16
C LEU A 210 6.86 11.81 -16.19
N VAL A 211 6.02 11.84 -17.22
CA VAL A 211 6.03 10.84 -18.31
C VAL A 211 7.33 10.92 -19.11
N SER A 212 7.84 12.12 -19.39
CA SER A 212 9.13 12.30 -20.08
C SER A 212 10.30 11.70 -19.29
N ASP A 213 10.29 11.82 -17.96
CA ASP A 213 11.28 11.16 -17.09
C ASP A 213 11.19 9.63 -17.19
N ALA A 214 9.97 9.09 -17.18
CA ALA A 214 9.72 7.65 -17.28
C ALA A 214 10.15 7.08 -18.64
N VAL A 215 9.85 7.76 -19.75
CA VAL A 215 10.26 7.34 -21.10
C VAL A 215 11.78 7.22 -21.17
N ARG A 216 12.53 8.24 -20.73
CA ARG A 216 14.00 8.20 -20.72
C ARG A 216 14.55 7.09 -19.82
N ALA A 217 13.90 6.82 -18.69
CA ALA A 217 14.28 5.73 -17.81
C ALA A 217 14.04 4.37 -18.46
N SER A 218 12.94 4.21 -19.21
CA SER A 218 12.59 2.94 -19.89
C SER A 218 13.64 2.53 -20.91
N GLU A 219 14.24 3.49 -21.61
CA GLU A 219 15.35 3.25 -22.53
C GLU A 219 16.61 2.76 -21.79
N LEU A 220 16.93 3.38 -20.64
CA LEU A 220 18.13 3.05 -19.85
C LEU A 220 18.04 1.66 -19.20
N VAL A 221 16.90 1.31 -18.59
CA VAL A 221 16.77 0.04 -17.84
C VAL A 221 16.78 -1.20 -18.75
N ALA A 222 16.59 -1.02 -20.06
CA ALA A 222 16.66 -2.08 -21.06
C ALA A 222 18.08 -2.29 -21.66
N THR A 223 19.09 -1.55 -21.17
CA THR A 223 20.49 -1.65 -21.65
C THR A 223 21.34 -2.64 -20.84
N SER A 224 22.54 -2.98 -21.33
CA SER A 224 23.48 -3.85 -20.61
C SER A 224 23.99 -3.27 -19.29
N ASP A 225 24.03 -1.94 -19.15
CA ASP A 225 24.48 -1.24 -17.94
C ASP A 225 23.28 -0.82 -17.06
N SER A 226 22.22 -1.62 -17.09
CA SER A 226 20.94 -1.30 -16.45
C SER A 226 21.05 -1.20 -14.92
N PRO A 227 20.68 -0.05 -14.32
CA PRO A 227 20.60 0.06 -12.86
C PRO A 227 19.52 -0.86 -12.26
N ALA A 228 18.51 -1.25 -13.05
CA ALA A 228 17.49 -2.20 -12.62
C ALA A 228 18.06 -3.62 -12.45
N VAL A 229 19.05 -4.01 -13.27
CA VAL A 229 19.78 -5.28 -13.08
C VAL A 229 20.57 -5.25 -11.78
N THR A 230 21.30 -4.16 -11.51
CA THR A 230 22.05 -4.04 -10.25
C THR A 230 21.12 -4.12 -9.04
N LEU A 231 20.03 -3.34 -9.04
CA LEU A 231 19.08 -3.34 -7.93
C LEU A 231 18.35 -4.68 -7.79
N GLY A 232 17.86 -5.26 -8.89
CA GLY A 232 17.18 -6.55 -8.91
C GLY A 232 18.08 -7.71 -8.46
N ALA A 233 19.36 -7.70 -8.83
CA ALA A 233 20.33 -8.69 -8.38
C ALA A 233 20.60 -8.58 -6.88
N LEU A 234 20.75 -7.36 -6.35
CA LEU A 234 20.97 -7.13 -4.92
C LEU A 234 19.75 -7.58 -4.11
N LEU A 235 18.54 -7.18 -4.50
CA LEU A 235 17.30 -7.58 -3.84
C LEU A 235 17.09 -9.10 -3.90
N GLY A 236 17.18 -9.69 -5.09
CA GLY A 236 16.96 -11.12 -5.28
C GLY A 236 17.97 -12.00 -4.56
N ALA A 237 19.24 -11.58 -4.48
CA ALA A 237 20.25 -12.27 -3.69
C ALA A 237 20.05 -12.09 -2.18
N HIS A 238 19.56 -10.93 -1.76
CA HIS A 238 19.36 -10.59 -0.35
C HIS A 238 18.28 -11.43 0.33
N GLU A 239 17.24 -11.85 -0.40
CA GLU A 239 16.15 -12.69 0.15
C GLU A 239 16.65 -13.96 0.85
N LYS A 240 17.75 -14.54 0.35
CA LYS A 240 18.41 -15.71 0.96
C LYS A 240 18.99 -15.45 2.35
N ASN A 241 19.32 -14.19 2.65
CA ASN A 241 19.91 -13.76 3.91
C ASN A 241 18.84 -13.21 4.86
N SER A 242 17.90 -12.42 4.33
CA SER A 242 16.85 -11.79 5.10
C SER A 242 15.59 -11.59 4.24
N PRO A 243 14.38 -11.88 4.79
CA PRO A 243 13.12 -11.66 4.10
C PRO A 243 12.68 -10.19 4.13
N TYR A 244 13.50 -9.29 4.67
CA TYR A 244 13.24 -7.85 4.72
C TYR A 244 14.52 -7.04 4.45
N PHE A 245 14.31 -5.86 3.91
CA PHE A 245 15.31 -4.80 3.75
C PHE A 245 14.71 -3.49 4.24
N THR A 246 15.54 -2.50 4.54
CA THR A 246 15.07 -1.20 5.04
C THR A 246 15.10 -0.16 3.96
N LEU A 247 14.11 0.72 3.98
CA LEU A 247 13.91 1.74 2.97
C LEU A 247 13.68 3.09 3.63
N LEU A 248 14.61 4.03 3.41
CA LEU A 248 14.41 5.44 3.69
C LEU A 248 14.05 6.14 2.39
N ALA A 249 12.84 6.69 2.33
CA ALA A 249 12.36 7.32 1.11
C ALA A 249 11.40 8.48 1.39
N PRO A 250 11.55 9.62 0.69
CA PRO A 250 10.75 10.81 0.95
C PRO A 250 9.37 10.72 0.30
N HIS A 251 8.47 11.62 0.70
CA HIS A 251 7.19 11.91 0.01
C HIS A 251 6.26 10.68 -0.19
N GLY A 252 6.40 9.64 0.63
CA GLY A 252 5.56 8.44 0.59
C GLY A 252 5.93 7.43 -0.51
N ILE A 253 6.99 7.64 -1.29
CA ILE A 253 7.41 6.66 -2.32
C ILE A 253 7.78 5.31 -1.68
N GLY A 254 8.19 5.32 -0.41
CA GLY A 254 8.40 4.12 0.40
C GLY A 254 7.18 3.21 0.44
N ASP A 255 5.98 3.76 0.66
CA ASP A 255 4.74 2.98 0.73
C ASP A 255 4.37 2.36 -0.62
N TRP A 256 4.65 3.06 -1.73
CA TRP A 256 4.43 2.53 -3.07
C TRP A 256 5.42 1.40 -3.41
N ILE A 257 6.69 1.57 -3.05
CA ILE A 257 7.71 0.51 -3.20
C ILE A 257 7.39 -0.69 -2.29
N GLU A 258 6.91 -0.42 -1.06
CA GLU A 258 6.45 -1.43 -0.12
C GLU A 258 5.37 -2.30 -0.76
N GLN A 259 4.32 -1.69 -1.33
CA GLN A 259 3.31 -2.42 -2.08
C GLN A 259 3.93 -3.21 -3.24
N LEU A 260 4.69 -2.54 -4.10
CA LEU A 260 5.21 -3.13 -5.33
C LEU A 260 6.02 -4.39 -5.03
N VAL A 261 6.96 -4.30 -4.09
CA VAL A 261 7.86 -5.40 -3.76
C VAL A 261 7.15 -6.46 -2.92
N ALA A 262 6.43 -6.09 -1.86
CA ALA A 262 5.81 -7.06 -0.96
C ALA A 262 4.71 -7.89 -1.65
N GLU A 263 3.87 -7.28 -2.48
CA GLU A 263 2.87 -8.04 -3.25
C GLU A 263 3.46 -8.85 -4.40
N SER A 264 4.51 -8.34 -5.05
CA SER A 264 5.14 -9.07 -6.14
C SER A 264 5.92 -10.27 -5.62
N THR A 265 6.52 -10.18 -4.44
CA THR A 265 7.44 -11.20 -3.94
C THR A 265 6.89 -12.10 -2.84
N GLY A 266 5.98 -11.62 -1.98
CA GLY A 266 5.49 -12.33 -0.79
C GLY A 266 4.52 -13.48 -1.09
N LYS A 267 5.02 -14.62 -1.58
CA LYS A 267 4.23 -15.80 -1.94
C LYS A 267 5.09 -17.06 -1.98
N SER A 268 4.45 -18.22 -1.87
CA SER A 268 5.11 -19.54 -1.95
C SER A 268 6.25 -19.70 -0.95
N ASP A 269 6.08 -19.18 0.27
CA ASP A 269 7.11 -19.16 1.31
C ASP A 269 8.40 -18.40 0.94
N HIS A 270 8.29 -17.46 0.01
CA HIS A 270 9.33 -16.51 -0.37
C HIS A 270 8.83 -15.07 -0.29
N GLY A 271 9.75 -14.12 -0.17
CA GLY A 271 9.40 -12.72 -0.29
C GLY A 271 10.40 -11.75 0.31
N LEU A 272 10.28 -10.50 -0.13
CA LEU A 272 10.95 -9.34 0.43
C LEU A 272 9.92 -8.36 0.96
N LEU A 273 10.09 -7.95 2.21
CA LEU A 273 9.32 -6.90 2.85
C LEU A 273 10.19 -5.64 2.99
N PRO A 274 9.86 -4.56 2.27
CA PRO A 274 10.45 -3.26 2.54
C PRO A 274 9.97 -2.76 3.90
N VAL A 275 10.89 -2.48 4.81
CA VAL A 275 10.59 -1.83 6.10
C VAL A 275 10.88 -0.35 5.94
N VAL A 276 9.82 0.42 5.70
CA VAL A 276 9.91 1.86 5.51
C VAL A 276 10.23 2.54 6.84
N VAL A 277 11.24 3.42 6.83
CA VAL A 277 11.66 4.18 8.01
C VAL A 277 11.62 5.68 7.75
N GLU A 278 11.48 6.45 8.83
CA GLU A 278 11.22 7.89 8.76
C GLU A 278 12.50 8.70 8.52
N THR A 279 13.63 8.26 9.08
CA THR A 279 14.90 8.98 9.05
C THR A 279 16.09 8.04 9.00
N ALA A 280 17.26 8.54 8.62
CA ALA A 280 18.51 7.78 8.65
C ALA A 280 18.95 7.36 10.07
N THR A 281 18.40 7.95 11.11
CA THR A 281 18.64 7.58 12.51
C THR A 281 17.53 6.69 13.09
N SER A 282 16.52 6.34 12.29
CA SER A 282 15.42 5.50 12.74
C SER A 282 15.97 4.12 13.18
N PRO A 283 15.50 3.59 14.32
CA PRO A 283 15.87 2.28 14.81
C PRO A 283 15.68 1.21 13.74
N GLY A 284 16.69 0.36 13.58
CA GLY A 284 16.69 -0.72 12.60
C GLY A 284 17.03 -0.32 11.16
N PHE A 285 17.21 0.96 10.83
CA PHE A 285 17.52 1.38 9.45
C PHE A 285 18.77 0.70 8.89
N THR A 286 19.84 0.59 9.68
CA THR A 286 21.04 -0.16 9.32
C THR A 286 21.32 -1.21 10.38
N GLY A 287 21.82 -2.38 9.97
CA GLY A 287 22.21 -3.43 10.91
C GLY A 287 22.91 -4.59 10.21
N PRO A 288 23.53 -5.51 10.98
CA PRO A 288 24.18 -6.68 10.41
C PRO A 288 23.20 -7.51 9.59
N GLY A 289 23.56 -7.81 8.33
CA GLY A 289 22.74 -8.64 7.44
C GLY A 289 21.47 -7.98 6.91
N ILE A 290 21.29 -6.67 7.11
CA ILE A 290 20.17 -5.90 6.55
C ILE A 290 20.67 -5.09 5.37
N LEU A 291 20.05 -5.28 4.20
CA LEU A 291 20.24 -4.39 3.06
C LEU A 291 19.51 -3.07 3.33
N SER A 292 20.24 -1.97 3.38
CA SER A 292 19.69 -0.63 3.58
C SER A 292 19.66 0.14 2.26
N ILE A 293 18.50 0.71 1.93
CA ILE A 293 18.28 1.47 0.69
C ILE A 293 17.78 2.87 1.03
N CYS A 294 18.34 3.87 0.37
CA CYS A 294 17.95 5.27 0.51
C CYS A 294 17.63 5.89 -0.85
N ILE A 295 16.54 6.67 -0.91
CA ILE A 295 16.09 7.36 -2.13
C ILE A 295 16.23 8.87 -1.96
N ASN A 296 16.92 9.52 -2.91
CA ASN A 296 17.06 10.97 -3.02
C ASN A 296 17.60 11.68 -1.76
N GLU A 297 18.26 10.93 -0.86
CA GLU A 297 19.02 11.46 0.27
C GLU A 297 20.43 10.84 0.28
N GLN A 298 21.41 11.58 0.79
CA GLN A 298 22.78 11.08 0.96
C GLN A 298 22.93 10.53 2.37
N THR A 299 23.31 9.27 2.50
CA THR A 299 23.38 8.59 3.78
C THR A 299 24.60 7.65 3.83
N SER A 300 24.58 6.69 4.75
CA SER A 300 25.53 5.57 4.75
C SER A 300 24.89 4.26 4.35
N ALA A 301 23.74 4.29 3.69
CA ALA A 301 23.01 3.11 3.22
C ALA A 301 23.87 2.27 2.25
N ASP A 302 23.52 0.99 2.13
CA ASP A 302 24.20 0.07 1.22
C ASP A 302 23.92 0.44 -0.24
N VAL A 303 22.71 0.93 -0.53
CA VAL A 303 22.28 1.41 -1.84
C VAL A 303 21.68 2.81 -1.72
N GLU A 304 22.17 3.73 -2.55
CA GLU A 304 21.63 5.08 -2.71
C GLU A 304 21.12 5.28 -4.13
N ILE A 305 19.86 5.71 -4.28
CA ILE A 305 19.22 5.91 -5.57
C ILE A 305 18.79 7.37 -5.70
N ASN A 306 19.43 8.09 -6.61
CA ASN A 306 19.04 9.45 -6.97
C ASN A 306 18.42 9.46 -8.37
N ALA A 307 17.12 9.73 -8.46
CA ALA A 307 16.41 9.79 -9.74
C ALA A 307 15.13 10.64 -9.67
N PRO A 308 14.71 11.28 -10.78
CA PRO A 308 13.39 11.88 -10.88
C PRO A 308 12.28 10.84 -10.67
N LEU A 309 11.09 11.28 -10.21
CA LEU A 309 10.02 10.36 -9.80
C LEU A 309 9.58 9.39 -10.92
N GLY A 310 9.42 9.88 -12.15
CA GLY A 310 9.04 9.02 -13.28
C GLY A 310 10.07 7.92 -13.55
N ALA A 311 11.35 8.22 -13.31
CA ALA A 311 12.43 7.24 -13.42
C ALA A 311 12.47 6.26 -12.24
N GLN A 312 12.05 6.68 -11.04
CA GLN A 312 11.92 5.78 -9.88
C GLN A 312 10.86 4.70 -10.13
N PHE A 313 9.69 5.08 -10.66
CA PHE A 313 8.63 4.10 -10.98
C PHE A 313 9.16 3.01 -11.93
N VAL A 314 9.77 3.41 -13.04
CA VAL A 314 10.35 2.47 -14.01
C VAL A 314 11.46 1.61 -13.41
N LEU A 315 12.38 2.22 -12.65
CA LEU A 315 13.49 1.49 -12.03
C LEU A 315 12.99 0.39 -11.10
N TRP A 316 12.05 0.72 -10.22
CA TRP A 316 11.55 -0.21 -9.20
C TRP A 316 10.66 -1.30 -9.79
N GLU A 317 9.83 -0.98 -10.80
CA GLU A 317 9.03 -1.98 -11.51
C GLU A 317 9.93 -3.04 -12.18
N TRP A 318 10.95 -2.59 -12.91
CA TRP A 318 11.93 -3.50 -13.53
C TRP A 318 12.73 -4.28 -12.49
N ALA A 319 13.28 -3.61 -11.47
CA ALA A 319 14.09 -4.26 -10.45
C ALA A 319 13.30 -5.31 -9.66
N THR A 320 12.02 -5.05 -9.38
CA THR A 320 11.13 -6.01 -8.69
C THR A 320 10.89 -7.24 -9.54
N ALA A 321 10.59 -7.08 -10.83
CA ALA A 321 10.39 -8.19 -11.75
C ALA A 321 11.66 -9.04 -11.92
N LEU A 322 12.83 -8.40 -11.97
CA LEU A 322 14.13 -9.07 -12.02
C LEU A 322 14.48 -9.76 -10.69
N ALA A 323 14.20 -9.15 -9.54
CA ALA A 323 14.38 -9.78 -8.23
C ALA A 323 13.52 -11.04 -8.10
N ALA A 324 12.25 -11.00 -8.51
CA ALA A 324 11.36 -12.16 -8.55
C ALA A 324 11.90 -13.30 -9.44
N ARG A 325 12.60 -12.97 -10.53
CA ARG A 325 13.28 -13.96 -11.38
C ARG A 325 14.43 -14.67 -10.67
N VAL A 326 15.20 -13.94 -9.86
CA VAL A 326 16.29 -14.50 -9.05
C VAL A 326 15.74 -15.40 -7.94
N ILE A 327 14.64 -14.98 -7.30
CA ILE A 327 13.97 -15.73 -6.23
C ILE A 327 13.26 -16.97 -6.79
N GLY A 328 12.76 -16.91 -8.04
CA GLY A 328 12.09 -18.03 -8.71
C GLY A 328 10.57 -18.04 -8.50
N ILE A 329 9.95 -16.86 -8.48
CA ILE A 329 8.51 -16.67 -8.21
C ILE A 329 7.82 -15.84 -9.30
N ASN A 330 6.49 -15.94 -9.37
CA ASN A 330 5.67 -15.10 -10.23
C ASN A 330 5.48 -13.70 -9.62
N PRO A 331 5.94 -12.60 -10.25
CA PRO A 331 5.77 -11.26 -9.70
C PRO A 331 4.36 -10.67 -9.88
N PHE A 332 3.46 -11.32 -10.62
CA PHE A 332 2.22 -10.67 -11.09
C PHE A 332 0.92 -11.20 -10.49
N ASP A 333 0.92 -12.38 -9.88
CA ASP A 333 -0.24 -12.91 -9.16
C ASP A 333 -0.35 -12.35 -7.72
N GLN A 334 -1.46 -12.66 -7.05
CA GLN A 334 -1.77 -12.25 -5.67
C GLN A 334 -2.77 -13.22 -4.99
N PRO A 335 -2.42 -14.50 -4.82
CA PRO A 335 -3.38 -15.54 -4.45
C PRO A 335 -3.97 -15.36 -3.03
N ASN A 336 -3.30 -14.63 -2.13
CA ASN A 336 -3.67 -14.60 -0.71
C ASN A 336 -4.52 -13.39 -0.30
N VAL A 337 -4.69 -12.40 -1.18
CA VAL A 337 -5.55 -11.23 -0.92
C VAL A 337 -7.03 -11.61 -0.88
N GLN A 338 -7.43 -12.65 -1.62
CA GLN A 338 -8.83 -13.09 -1.69
C GLN A 338 -9.34 -13.68 -0.36
N GLU A 339 -8.45 -14.22 0.46
CA GLU A 339 -8.79 -14.83 1.76
C GLU A 339 -9.39 -13.79 2.71
N SER A 340 -8.70 -12.65 2.93
CA SER A 340 -9.21 -11.56 3.78
C SER A 340 -10.55 -11.03 3.26
N LYS A 341 -10.71 -10.89 1.94
CA LYS A 341 -11.98 -10.43 1.33
C LYS A 341 -13.14 -11.38 1.66
N THR A 342 -12.91 -12.69 1.55
CA THR A 342 -13.91 -13.70 1.91
C THR A 342 -14.25 -13.63 3.39
N LYS A 343 -13.25 -13.52 4.28
CA LYS A 343 -13.47 -13.41 5.72
C LYS A 343 -14.23 -12.14 6.10
N THR A 344 -13.89 -11.00 5.51
CA THR A 344 -14.65 -9.75 5.67
C THR A 344 -16.11 -9.93 5.26
N GLY A 345 -16.38 -10.57 4.12
CA GLY A 345 -17.75 -10.88 3.69
C GLY A 345 -18.52 -11.69 4.74
N LEU A 346 -17.90 -12.75 5.27
CA LEU A 346 -18.50 -13.58 6.32
C LEU A 346 -18.75 -12.79 7.63
N MET A 347 -17.87 -11.86 7.99
CA MET A 347 -18.08 -10.97 9.14
C MET A 347 -19.27 -10.02 8.92
N LEU A 348 -19.43 -9.49 7.70
CA LEU A 348 -20.54 -8.61 7.34
C LEU A 348 -21.88 -9.34 7.30
N GLU A 349 -21.88 -10.64 7.00
CA GLU A 349 -23.08 -11.50 7.09
C GLU A 349 -23.42 -11.87 8.54
N ASN A 350 -22.44 -11.85 9.45
CA ASN A 350 -22.56 -12.28 10.84
C ASN A 350 -22.04 -11.21 11.81
N ILE A 351 -22.64 -10.02 11.79
CA ILE A 351 -22.19 -8.83 12.55
C ILE A 351 -22.06 -9.10 14.05
N ASP A 352 -22.85 -10.02 14.62
CA ASP A 352 -22.73 -10.43 16.02
C ASP A 352 -21.31 -10.89 16.39
N GLN A 353 -20.56 -11.48 15.44
CA GLN A 353 -19.17 -11.90 15.66
C GLN A 353 -18.20 -10.72 15.88
N LEU A 354 -18.58 -9.50 15.45
CA LEU A 354 -17.82 -8.28 15.72
C LEU A 354 -17.95 -7.81 17.18
N THR A 355 -19.02 -8.22 17.86
CA THR A 355 -19.33 -7.85 19.25
C THR A 355 -18.84 -8.87 20.30
N LYS A 356 -17.87 -9.71 19.94
CA LYS A 356 -17.24 -10.62 20.91
C LYS A 356 -16.67 -9.83 22.09
N LYS A 357 -16.83 -10.38 23.30
CA LYS A 357 -16.21 -9.83 24.50
C LYS A 357 -14.69 -9.99 24.44
N SER A 358 -13.95 -8.98 24.91
CA SER A 358 -12.51 -9.06 25.07
C SER A 358 -12.13 -10.05 26.17
N GLU A 359 -10.91 -10.59 26.09
CA GLU A 359 -10.35 -11.45 27.12
C GLU A 359 -9.88 -10.65 28.35
N SER A 360 -9.41 -9.41 28.15
CA SER A 360 -9.14 -8.45 29.22
C SER A 360 -9.34 -6.99 28.80
N HIS A 361 -9.23 -6.09 29.77
CA HIS A 361 -9.46 -4.65 29.60
C HIS A 361 -8.59 -3.85 30.57
N PHE A 362 -7.92 -2.83 30.05
CA PHE A 362 -7.07 -1.90 30.81
C PHE A 362 -7.40 -0.48 30.36
N GLY A 363 -8.05 0.31 31.22
CA GLY A 363 -8.32 1.72 30.92
C GLY A 363 -9.27 1.90 29.74
N ALA A 364 -8.76 2.42 28.62
CA ALA A 364 -9.47 2.58 27.35
C ALA A 364 -9.10 1.50 26.31
N VAL A 365 -8.36 0.46 26.71
CA VAL A 365 -7.87 -0.61 25.83
C VAL A 365 -8.48 -1.96 26.21
N GLU A 366 -9.28 -2.50 25.30
CA GLU A 366 -9.70 -3.90 25.30
C GLU A 366 -8.66 -4.77 24.58
N VAL A 367 -8.34 -5.92 25.15
CA VAL A 367 -7.31 -6.84 24.61
C VAL A 367 -7.97 -8.10 24.09
N PHE A 368 -7.72 -8.39 22.82
CA PHE A 368 -8.23 -9.54 22.09
C PHE A 368 -7.12 -10.52 21.69
N GLY A 369 -7.27 -11.80 22.05
CA GLY A 369 -6.34 -12.89 21.71
C GLY A 369 -5.71 -13.58 22.93
N ASP A 370 -4.78 -14.50 22.71
CA ASP A 370 -4.29 -15.39 23.79
C ASP A 370 -3.22 -14.76 24.72
N TYR A 371 -2.78 -13.53 24.44
CA TYR A 371 -1.63 -12.89 25.09
C TYR A 371 -2.00 -12.04 26.29
N GLN A 372 -2.67 -12.66 27.26
CA GLN A 372 -3.17 -11.99 28.46
C GLN A 372 -2.08 -11.77 29.52
N GLY A 373 -2.18 -10.68 30.28
CA GLY A 373 -1.28 -10.37 31.39
C GLY A 373 -1.98 -9.56 32.50
N GLU A 374 -1.30 -9.31 33.62
CA GLU A 374 -1.85 -8.52 34.73
C GLU A 374 -1.94 -7.01 34.42
N SER A 375 -1.31 -6.57 33.33
CA SER A 375 -1.36 -5.21 32.80
C SER A 375 -1.27 -5.20 31.27
N LEU A 376 -1.55 -4.06 30.65
CA LEU A 376 -1.34 -3.88 29.20
C LEU A 376 0.13 -4.11 28.82
N ALA A 377 1.08 -3.61 29.63
CA ALA A 377 2.51 -3.85 29.42
C ALA A 377 2.86 -5.34 29.49
N ALA A 378 2.29 -6.10 30.44
CA ALA A 378 2.51 -7.54 30.53
C ALA A 378 1.95 -8.28 29.30
N SER A 379 0.75 -7.91 28.85
CA SER A 379 0.11 -8.47 27.65
C SER A 379 0.95 -8.22 26.39
N LEU A 380 1.45 -6.98 26.23
CA LEU A 380 2.35 -6.61 25.14
C LEU A 380 3.69 -7.37 25.21
N ASP A 381 4.31 -7.52 26.38
CA ASP A 381 5.57 -8.28 26.50
C ASP A 381 5.37 -9.78 26.18
N HIS A 382 4.26 -10.39 26.63
CA HIS A 382 3.91 -11.76 26.27
C HIS A 382 3.79 -11.93 24.75
N PHE A 383 3.16 -10.97 24.08
CA PHE A 383 3.02 -10.97 22.63
C PHE A 383 4.34 -10.71 21.90
N PHE A 384 5.13 -9.72 22.33
CA PHE A 384 6.42 -9.39 21.70
C PHE A 384 7.43 -10.54 21.78
N ARG A 385 7.34 -11.39 22.81
CA ARG A 385 8.13 -12.64 22.89
C ARG A 385 7.77 -13.67 21.82
N GLN A 386 6.60 -13.57 21.19
CA GLN A 386 6.20 -14.46 20.11
C GLN A 386 6.75 -14.06 18.75
N VAL A 387 7.32 -12.85 18.61
CA VAL A 387 7.96 -12.45 17.36
C VAL A 387 9.10 -13.46 17.09
N PRO A 388 9.12 -14.16 15.95
CA PRO A 388 10.15 -15.15 15.66
C PRO A 388 11.57 -14.54 15.65
N VAL A 389 12.60 -15.36 15.86
CA VAL A 389 14.00 -14.87 15.97
C VAL A 389 14.44 -14.11 14.71
N HIS A 390 14.13 -14.65 13.53
CA HIS A 390 14.37 -14.02 12.23
C HIS A 390 13.09 -13.37 11.66
N GLY A 391 12.13 -13.08 12.53
CA GLY A 391 10.83 -12.55 12.17
C GLY A 391 10.74 -11.03 12.21
N TYR A 392 9.52 -10.55 12.00
CA TYR A 392 9.16 -9.13 12.08
C TYR A 392 7.84 -8.97 12.83
N LEU A 393 7.59 -7.76 13.31
CA LEU A 393 6.30 -7.35 13.84
C LEU A 393 5.59 -6.45 12.81
N ALA A 394 4.30 -6.66 12.56
CA ALA A 394 3.48 -5.74 11.78
C ALA A 394 2.49 -5.01 12.69
N LEU A 395 2.54 -3.67 12.68
CA LEU A 395 1.52 -2.82 13.27
C LEU A 395 0.43 -2.54 12.25
N MET A 396 -0.78 -3.01 12.52
CA MET A 396 -1.92 -2.95 11.61
C MET A 396 -3.02 -2.09 12.22
N VAL A 397 -3.07 -0.81 11.82
CA VAL A 397 -3.85 0.22 12.52
C VAL A 397 -5.08 0.62 11.71
N PHE A 398 -6.25 0.17 12.15
CA PHE A 398 -7.56 0.49 11.57
C PHE A 398 -8.19 1.68 12.32
N LEU A 399 -7.60 2.87 12.15
CA LEU A 399 -8.03 4.14 12.77
C LEU A 399 -8.03 5.28 11.73
N ASP A 400 -8.28 6.52 12.18
CA ASP A 400 -8.18 7.71 11.33
C ASP A 400 -6.72 8.13 11.19
N ARG A 401 -6.14 8.06 9.98
CA ARG A 401 -4.71 8.35 9.75
C ARG A 401 -4.31 9.79 10.02
N PHE A 402 -5.27 10.72 10.03
CA PHE A 402 -5.03 12.14 10.26
C PHE A 402 -5.29 12.50 11.73
N ALA A 403 -6.44 12.07 12.28
CA ALA A 403 -6.77 12.35 13.68
C ALA A 403 -5.91 11.54 14.66
N ASP A 404 -5.57 10.30 14.29
CA ASP A 404 -4.82 9.35 15.11
C ASP A 404 -3.35 9.20 14.64
N ALA A 405 -2.83 10.18 13.89
CA ALA A 405 -1.51 10.13 13.24
C ALA A 405 -0.33 9.74 14.16
N LYS A 406 -0.45 10.03 15.47
CA LYS A 406 0.54 9.65 16.49
C LYS A 406 0.75 8.14 16.60
N ALA A 407 -0.21 7.31 16.20
CA ALA A 407 -0.05 5.87 16.18
C ALA A 407 1.16 5.41 15.35
N SER A 408 1.57 6.19 14.33
CA SER A 408 2.78 5.91 13.54
C SER A 408 4.06 5.89 14.37
N HIS A 409 4.13 6.67 15.46
CA HIS A 409 5.31 6.73 16.33
C HIS A 409 5.55 5.41 17.10
N LEU A 410 4.52 4.58 17.25
CA LEU A 410 4.62 3.28 17.90
C LEU A 410 5.63 2.36 17.18
N ARG A 411 5.79 2.51 15.86
CA ARG A 411 6.74 1.71 15.07
C ARG A 411 8.17 1.83 15.61
N SER A 412 8.67 3.06 15.70
CA SER A 412 10.04 3.33 16.18
C SER A 412 10.21 2.90 17.64
N ALA A 413 9.25 3.24 18.51
CA ALA A 413 9.30 2.89 19.92
C ALA A 413 9.33 1.36 20.15
N ILE A 414 8.52 0.60 19.41
CA ILE A 414 8.51 -0.86 19.52
C ILE A 414 9.78 -1.45 18.90
N THR A 415 10.28 -0.90 17.78
CA THR A 415 11.54 -1.36 17.16
C THR A 415 12.71 -1.27 18.13
N GLU A 416 12.84 -0.16 18.88
CA GLU A 416 13.86 -0.01 19.93
C GLU A 416 13.70 -1.04 21.04
N LEU A 417 12.46 -1.26 21.48
CA LEU A 417 12.16 -2.16 22.59
C LEU A 417 12.48 -3.63 22.27
N ILE A 418 12.14 -4.10 21.07
CA ILE A 418 12.23 -5.52 20.70
C ILE A 418 13.46 -5.85 19.86
N ALA A 419 14.17 -4.85 19.34
CA ALA A 419 15.34 -4.99 18.46
C ALA A 419 15.08 -5.90 17.24
N LYS A 420 13.89 -5.81 16.67
CA LYS A 420 13.45 -6.54 15.46
C LYS A 420 12.75 -5.58 14.51
N PRO A 421 12.68 -5.90 13.21
CA PRO A 421 11.96 -5.04 12.27
C PRO A 421 10.49 -4.92 12.65
N VAL A 422 9.99 -3.69 12.57
CA VAL A 422 8.57 -3.36 12.78
C VAL A 422 8.08 -2.59 11.57
N THR A 423 7.06 -3.11 10.89
CA THR A 423 6.31 -2.38 9.86
C THR A 423 5.10 -1.68 10.45
N PHE A 424 4.60 -0.68 9.75
CA PHE A 424 3.42 0.07 10.11
C PHE A 424 2.51 0.23 8.90
N GLY A 425 1.23 -0.13 9.03
CA GLY A 425 0.25 0.01 7.96
C GLY A 425 -1.08 0.54 8.47
N TRP A 426 -1.60 1.56 7.79
CA TRP A 426 -2.99 2.01 7.97
C TRP A 426 -3.95 1.02 7.32
N GLY A 427 -4.92 0.53 8.08
CA GLY A 427 -5.99 -0.35 7.61
C GLY A 427 -7.20 0.45 7.14
N PRO A 428 -7.92 -0.01 6.11
CA PRO A 428 -7.70 -1.23 5.32
C PRO A 428 -6.66 -1.12 4.20
N ARG A 429 -6.01 0.03 3.98
CA ARG A 429 -5.06 0.26 2.88
C ARG A 429 -3.99 -0.84 2.78
N PHE A 430 -3.37 -1.25 3.88
CA PHE A 430 -2.32 -2.28 3.87
C PHE A 430 -2.80 -3.66 3.37
N LEU A 431 -4.11 -3.94 3.42
CA LEU A 431 -4.69 -5.18 2.88
C LEU A 431 -4.48 -5.28 1.36
N HIS A 432 -4.32 -4.12 0.71
CA HIS A 432 -3.99 -3.94 -0.69
C HIS A 432 -2.54 -3.45 -0.87
N SER A 433 -1.65 -3.81 0.06
CA SER A 433 -0.19 -3.71 -0.09
C SER A 433 0.49 -4.92 0.57
N THR A 434 0.99 -4.79 1.79
CA THR A 434 1.73 -5.83 2.51
C THR A 434 0.88 -7.02 2.93
N GLY A 435 -0.45 -6.92 2.85
CA GLY A 435 -1.38 -8.01 3.15
C GLY A 435 -1.08 -9.31 2.39
N GLN A 436 -0.61 -9.23 1.14
CA GLN A 436 -0.16 -10.40 0.38
C GLN A 436 1.06 -11.05 1.05
N PHE A 437 2.07 -10.29 1.46
CA PHE A 437 3.25 -10.80 2.15
C PHE A 437 2.93 -11.36 3.54
N HIS A 438 2.11 -10.64 4.32
CA HIS A 438 1.70 -11.05 5.67
C HIS A 438 1.06 -12.43 5.70
N LYS A 439 0.38 -12.80 4.60
CA LYS A 439 -0.26 -14.09 4.44
C LYS A 439 0.66 -15.05 3.66
N GLY A 440 1.25 -14.64 2.55
CA GLY A 440 1.91 -15.52 1.57
C GLY A 440 3.37 -15.92 1.85
N ASN A 441 4.05 -15.28 2.80
CA ASN A 441 5.46 -15.54 3.17
C ASN A 441 5.58 -16.65 4.25
N PRO A 442 6.79 -17.18 4.62
CA PRO A 442 6.88 -18.09 5.75
C PRO A 442 6.34 -17.43 7.00
N LYS A 443 5.91 -18.26 7.95
CA LYS A 443 5.24 -17.90 9.20
C LYS A 443 6.20 -17.22 10.19
N ILE A 444 6.77 -16.08 9.77
CA ILE A 444 7.80 -15.32 10.47
C ILE A 444 7.29 -13.97 10.98
N GLY A 445 6.02 -13.63 10.72
CA GLY A 445 5.37 -12.41 11.21
C GLY A 445 4.66 -12.62 12.54
N ALA A 446 4.61 -11.56 13.35
CA ALA A 446 3.66 -11.40 14.44
C ALA A 446 2.90 -10.08 14.24
N PHE A 447 1.61 -10.08 14.54
CA PHE A 447 0.66 -9.09 14.04
C PHE A 447 -0.07 -8.37 15.18
N LEU A 448 0.24 -7.09 15.41
CA LEU A 448 -0.45 -6.24 16.38
C LEU A 448 -1.50 -5.39 15.65
N GLN A 449 -2.77 -5.74 15.82
CA GLN A 449 -3.88 -4.96 15.31
C GLN A 449 -4.30 -3.89 16.32
N ILE A 450 -4.53 -2.67 15.84
CA ILE A 450 -5.15 -1.60 16.62
C ILE A 450 -6.45 -1.21 15.92
N THR A 451 -7.55 -1.31 16.63
CA THR A 451 -8.90 -0.91 16.19
C THR A 451 -9.48 0.07 17.21
N GLY A 452 -10.54 0.79 16.90
CA GLY A 452 -11.14 1.65 17.92
C GLY A 452 -12.52 2.16 17.55
N ASP A 453 -13.28 2.47 18.60
CA ASP A 453 -14.61 3.04 18.49
C ASP A 453 -14.62 4.37 17.73
N VAL A 454 -15.77 4.69 17.17
CA VAL A 454 -16.03 5.97 16.51
C VAL A 454 -17.13 6.73 17.25
N THR A 455 -17.01 8.04 17.32
CA THR A 455 -18.06 8.90 17.89
C THR A 455 -19.20 9.15 16.92
N ILE A 456 -18.88 9.21 15.62
CA ILE A 456 -19.82 9.39 14.53
C ILE A 456 -19.57 8.32 13.49
N ASP A 457 -20.59 7.55 13.18
CA ASP A 457 -20.57 6.55 12.12
C ASP A 457 -21.34 7.06 10.89
N ALA A 458 -21.06 6.49 9.72
CA ALA A 458 -21.66 6.87 8.45
C ALA A 458 -22.32 5.67 7.78
N PRO A 459 -23.62 5.75 7.39
CA PRO A 459 -24.27 4.69 6.64
C PRO A 459 -23.74 4.64 5.20
N ILE A 460 -23.70 3.46 4.61
CA ILE A 460 -23.34 3.27 3.19
C ILE A 460 -24.63 3.04 2.40
N ALA A 461 -24.96 3.95 1.48
CA ALA A 461 -26.22 3.90 0.73
C ALA A 461 -26.37 2.57 -0.04
N GLY A 462 -27.45 1.83 0.23
CA GLY A 462 -27.72 0.53 -0.40
C GLY A 462 -26.93 -0.65 0.19
N ARG A 463 -26.26 -0.48 1.34
CA ARG A 463 -25.67 -1.58 2.12
C ARG A 463 -26.38 -1.71 3.47
N ALA A 464 -26.35 -2.91 4.04
CA ALA A 464 -26.94 -3.21 5.34
C ALA A 464 -26.04 -2.85 6.53
N TYR A 465 -24.86 -2.32 6.27
CA TYR A 465 -23.82 -2.00 7.25
C TYR A 465 -23.28 -0.59 7.02
N SER A 466 -22.65 -0.03 8.06
CA SER A 466 -22.00 1.27 8.06
C SER A 466 -20.52 1.20 7.70
N PHE A 467 -19.87 2.36 7.57
CA PHE A 467 -18.42 2.47 7.39
C PHE A 467 -17.64 1.87 8.57
N HIS A 468 -18.01 2.18 9.82
CA HIS A 468 -17.35 1.60 10.97
C HIS A 468 -17.52 0.07 11.04
N THR A 469 -18.73 -0.42 10.75
CA THR A 469 -19.00 -1.88 10.69
C THR A 469 -18.11 -2.54 9.64
N LEU A 470 -17.95 -1.91 8.47
CA LEU A 470 -17.06 -2.40 7.41
C LEU A 470 -15.60 -2.41 7.86
N GLN A 471 -15.11 -1.33 8.49
CA GLN A 471 -13.75 -1.26 9.01
C GLN A 471 -13.47 -2.36 10.05
N MET A 472 -14.40 -2.58 10.98
CA MET A 472 -14.29 -3.63 11.99
C MET A 472 -14.33 -5.03 11.36
N ALA A 473 -15.19 -5.27 10.37
CA ALA A 473 -15.23 -6.52 9.62
C ALA A 473 -13.93 -6.79 8.85
N GLN A 474 -13.28 -5.75 8.33
CA GLN A 474 -11.97 -5.86 7.68
C GLN A 474 -10.88 -6.22 8.69
N ALA A 475 -10.83 -5.55 9.84
CA ALA A 475 -9.85 -5.83 10.88
C ALA A 475 -9.99 -7.26 11.43
N VAL A 476 -11.20 -7.63 11.86
CA VAL A 476 -11.47 -8.96 12.43
C VAL A 476 -11.29 -10.06 11.38
N GLY A 477 -11.76 -9.84 10.15
CA GLY A 477 -11.61 -10.81 9.06
C GLY A 477 -10.16 -11.07 8.70
N ASP A 478 -9.32 -10.04 8.65
CA ASP A 478 -7.89 -10.18 8.41
C ASP A 478 -7.16 -10.87 9.59
N GLY A 479 -7.51 -10.49 10.82
CA GLY A 479 -6.97 -11.14 12.02
C GLY A 479 -7.28 -12.64 12.07
N GLN A 480 -8.49 -13.05 11.67
CA GLN A 480 -8.86 -14.46 11.56
C GLN A 480 -8.08 -15.20 10.46
N ALA A 481 -7.89 -14.59 9.30
CA ALA A 481 -7.08 -15.19 8.23
C ALA A 481 -5.63 -15.45 8.69
N LEU A 482 -5.07 -14.54 9.51
CA LEU A 482 -3.74 -14.72 10.10
C LEU A 482 -3.74 -15.82 11.17
N LEU A 483 -4.72 -15.84 12.08
CA LEU A 483 -4.84 -16.89 13.10
C LEU A 483 -4.98 -18.30 12.49
N GLU A 484 -5.76 -18.45 11.41
CA GLU A 484 -5.92 -19.72 10.69
C GLU A 484 -4.61 -20.20 10.03
N ARG A 485 -3.70 -19.28 9.73
CA ARG A 485 -2.33 -19.60 9.27
C ARG A 485 -1.40 -19.99 10.43
N GLY A 486 -1.82 -19.82 11.67
CA GLY A 486 -1.05 -20.18 12.86
C GLY A 486 0.08 -19.18 13.16
N VAL A 487 -0.10 -17.91 12.81
CA VAL A 487 0.81 -16.82 13.19
C VAL A 487 0.25 -16.02 14.38
N PRO A 488 1.10 -15.46 15.26
CA PRO A 488 0.66 -14.67 16.41
C PRO A 488 -0.13 -13.43 16.00
N VAL A 489 -1.33 -13.25 16.58
CA VAL A 489 -2.15 -12.04 16.42
C VAL A 489 -2.60 -11.54 17.79
N LEU A 490 -2.36 -10.27 18.07
CA LEU A 490 -2.92 -9.54 19.21
C LEU A 490 -3.72 -8.36 18.67
N ARG A 491 -4.98 -8.21 19.08
CA ARG A 491 -5.78 -7.03 18.73
C ARG A 491 -6.05 -6.18 19.97
N LEU A 492 -5.68 -4.92 19.90
CA LEU A 492 -6.02 -3.90 20.88
C LEU A 492 -7.17 -3.07 20.32
N HIS A 493 -8.28 -3.00 21.05
CA HIS A 493 -9.43 -2.20 20.67
C HIS A 493 -9.55 -1.01 21.62
N LEU A 494 -9.56 0.20 21.05
CA LEU A 494 -9.57 1.45 21.80
C LEU A 494 -11.01 1.94 21.93
N THR A 495 -11.58 1.86 23.13
CA THR A 495 -12.93 2.40 23.42
C THR A 495 -12.93 3.93 23.41
N ASN A 496 -11.76 4.52 23.63
CA ASN A 496 -11.43 5.91 23.32
C ASN A 496 -10.07 5.95 22.64
N ARG A 497 -10.03 6.35 21.35
CA ARG A 497 -8.81 6.30 20.52
C ARG A 497 -7.65 7.09 21.12
N SER A 498 -7.89 8.33 21.55
CA SER A 498 -6.82 9.19 22.08
C SER A 498 -6.30 8.69 23.42
N GLU A 499 -7.18 8.24 24.31
CA GLU A 499 -6.78 7.69 25.62
C GLU A 499 -6.07 6.34 25.46
N GLY A 500 -6.61 5.46 24.62
CA GLY A 500 -6.05 4.14 24.37
C GLY A 500 -4.67 4.18 23.71
N LEU A 501 -4.43 5.08 22.74
CA LEU A 501 -3.09 5.28 22.17
C LEU A 501 -2.09 5.74 23.24
N LEU A 502 -2.49 6.65 24.12
CA LEU A 502 -1.65 7.11 25.23
C LEU A 502 -1.33 5.97 26.22
N GLU A 503 -2.28 5.06 26.47
CA GLU A 503 -2.06 3.89 27.32
C GLU A 503 -1.09 2.88 26.68
N ILE A 504 -1.17 2.66 25.37
CA ILE A 504 -0.21 1.84 24.63
C ILE A 504 1.20 2.46 24.70
N GLU A 505 1.33 3.77 24.46
CA GLU A 505 2.60 4.50 24.58
C GLU A 505 3.22 4.34 25.97
N LYS A 506 2.42 4.51 27.03
CA LYS A 506 2.86 4.30 28.42
C LYS A 506 3.32 2.87 28.69
N ALA A 507 2.59 1.87 28.19
CA ALA A 507 2.94 0.47 28.36
C ALA A 507 4.27 0.12 27.66
N ILE A 508 4.52 0.65 26.46
CA ILE A 508 5.80 0.47 25.75
C ILE A 508 6.94 1.16 26.49
N ALA A 509 6.72 2.39 26.99
CA ALA A 509 7.72 3.10 27.78
C ALA A 509 8.09 2.35 29.08
N GLU A 510 7.09 1.78 29.75
CA GLU A 510 7.30 0.94 30.94
C GLU A 510 8.17 -0.28 30.63
N LEU A 511 7.89 -1.00 29.54
CA LEU A 511 8.71 -2.14 29.11
C LEU A 511 10.14 -1.74 28.76
N THR A 512 10.32 -0.59 28.13
CA THR A 512 11.64 -0.06 27.76
C THR A 512 12.48 0.22 29.01
N LEU A 513 11.89 0.86 30.02
CA LEU A 513 12.57 1.10 31.31
C LEU A 513 12.94 -0.21 32.03
N ARG A 514 12.05 -1.20 32.03
CA ARG A 514 12.31 -2.51 32.65
C ARG A 514 13.48 -3.24 31.99
N ARG A 515 13.60 -3.20 30.66
CA ARG A 515 14.70 -3.82 29.91
C ARG A 515 16.02 -3.06 30.01
N GLY A 516 15.98 -1.73 30.18
CA GLY A 516 17.19 -0.94 30.41
C GLY A 516 17.79 -1.10 31.81
N ALA A 517 16.99 -1.57 32.78
CA ALA A 517 17.42 -1.82 34.17
C ALA A 517 17.92 -3.26 34.41
N SER A 518 17.66 -4.18 33.48
CA SER A 518 18.11 -5.59 33.49
C SER A 518 19.36 -5.79 32.65
#